data_AF-A0A848XMB5-F1
#
_entry.id   AF-A0A848XMB5-F1
#
_cell.length_a   1.000
_cell.length_b   1.000
_cell.length_c   1.000
_cell.angle_alpha   90.00
_cell.angle_beta   90.00
_cell.angle_gamma   90.00
#
_symmetry.space_group_name_H-M   'P 1'
#
loop_
_entity.id
_entity.type
_entity.pdbx_description
1 polymer ?
#
loop_
_entity_poly.entity_id
_entity_poly.type
_entity_poly.pdbx_seq_one_letter_code
_entity_poly.pdbx_strand_id
1 'polypeptide(L)' 'MSRIPPQSHFRPRTREGRIAIVAFVAIFLLCMPPVTHLVWDRPGEWIAGWPAFFVVLFLIYSALVGVLLWTLRKGV' A
#
# COMPACT_ATOMS: atom_id res chain seq x y z
N MET A 1 25.27 24.79 -24.47
CA MET A 1 24.93 24.44 -23.07
C MET A 1 23.52 23.86 -23.04
N SER A 2 23.38 22.53 -23.12
CA SER A 2 22.08 21.88 -22.95
C SER A 2 21.74 21.82 -21.45
N ARG A 3 20.78 22.63 -21.00
CA ARG A 3 20.26 22.55 -19.63
C ARG A 3 19.27 21.38 -19.54
N ILE A 4 19.77 20.17 -19.34
CA ILE A 4 19.48 19.43 -18.10
C ILE A 4 18.25 19.83 -17.28
N PRO A 5 16.96 19.67 -17.67
CA PRO A 5 15.88 20.03 -16.76
C PRO A 5 16.00 19.22 -15.45
N PRO A 6 15.85 19.84 -14.26
CA PRO A 6 15.97 19.13 -13.00
C PRO A 6 14.97 17.99 -12.93
N GLN A 7 15.46 16.82 -12.53
CA GLN A 7 14.68 15.59 -12.54
C GLN A 7 13.51 15.68 -11.54
N SER A 8 12.29 15.39 -12.01
CA SER A 8 11.05 15.50 -11.24
C SER A 8 11.12 14.80 -9.88
N HIS A 9 10.67 15.50 -8.84
CA HIS A 9 10.56 14.99 -7.47
C HIS A 9 9.53 13.85 -7.34
N PHE A 10 8.58 13.73 -8.28
CA PHE A 10 7.57 12.68 -8.29
C PHE A 10 8.11 11.32 -8.80
N ARG A 11 9.36 11.28 -9.28
CA ARG A 11 9.97 10.05 -9.78
C ARG A 11 10.94 9.48 -8.75
N PRO A 12 10.70 8.27 -8.20
CA PRO A 12 11.60 7.65 -7.25
C PRO A 12 12.98 7.43 -7.89
N ARG A 13 14.02 7.96 -7.24
CA ARG A 13 15.41 7.90 -7.73
C ARG A 13 16.12 6.61 -7.29
N THR A 14 15.66 6.00 -6.20
CA THR A 14 16.28 4.81 -5.60
C THR A 14 15.50 3.53 -5.95
N ARG A 15 16.17 2.38 -5.85
CA ARG A 15 15.51 1.07 -5.97
C ARG A 15 14.50 0.88 -4.83
N GLU A 16 14.86 1.28 -3.62
CA GLU A 16 14.00 1.19 -2.44
C GLU A 16 12.72 2.03 -2.59
N GLY A 17 12.81 3.27 -3.08
CA GLY A 17 11.62 4.09 -3.33
C GLY A 17 10.69 3.51 -4.41
N ARG A 18 11.26 2.86 -5.43
CA ARG A 18 10.45 2.12 -6.43
C ARG A 18 9.74 0.92 -5.80
N ILE A 19 10.44 0.14 -4.96
CA ILE A 19 9.85 -0.98 -4.23
C ILE A 19 8.72 -0.49 -3.33
N ALA A 20 8.95 0.62 -2.62
CA ALA A 20 7.94 1.19 -1.74
C ALA A 20 6.67 1.60 -2.48
N ILE A 21 6.80 2.27 -3.64
CA ILE A 21 5.64 2.66 -4.45
C ILE A 21 4.89 1.43 -4.94
N VAL A 22 5.59 0.44 -5.49
CA VAL A 22 4.95 -0.80 -5.99
C VAL A 22 4.25 -1.54 -4.84
N ALA A 23 4.92 -1.69 -3.69
CA ALA A 23 4.36 -2.35 -2.52
C ALA A 23 3.14 -1.59 -1.98
N PHE A 24 3.24 -0.27 -1.83
CA PHE A 24 2.13 0.56 -1.36
C PHE A 24 0.93 0.44 -2.29
N VAL A 25 1.11 0.61 -3.61
CA VAL A 25 0.03 0.53 -4.59
C VAL A 25 -0.59 -0.87 -4.61
N ALA A 26 0.23 -1.94 -4.59
CA ALA A 26 -0.27 -3.30 -4.59
C ALA A 26 -1.12 -3.61 -3.34
N ILE A 27 -0.67 -3.20 -2.16
CA ILE A 27 -1.43 -3.39 -0.91
C ILE A 27 -2.67 -2.48 -0.89
N PHE A 28 -2.56 -1.24 -1.36
CA PHE A 28 -3.66 -0.30 -1.42
C PHE A 28 -4.80 -0.77 -2.32
N LEU A 29 -4.47 -1.45 -3.43
CA LEU A 29 -5.47 -2.06 -4.29
C LEU A 29 -6.29 -3.12 -3.55
N LEU A 30 -5.75 -3.82 -2.54
CA LEU A 30 -6.52 -4.76 -1.73
C LEU A 30 -7.59 -4.08 -0.88
N CYS A 31 -7.51 -2.77 -0.64
CA CYS A 31 -8.55 -1.99 0.03
C CYS A 31 -9.65 -1.49 -0.92
N MET A 32 -9.47 -1.61 -2.23
CA MET A 32 -10.39 -1.04 -3.21
C MET A 32 -11.64 -1.92 -3.34
N PRO A 33 -12.86 -1.33 -3.35
CA PRO A 33 -14.10 -2.10 -3.44
C PRO A 33 -14.13 -3.14 -4.56
N PRO A 34 -13.68 -2.85 -5.80
CA PRO A 34 -13.63 -3.86 -6.84
C PRO A 34 -12.77 -5.08 -6.47
N VAL A 35 -11.62 -4.88 -5.82
CA VAL A 35 -10.73 -5.98 -5.43
C VAL A 35 -11.30 -6.74 -4.25
N THR A 36 -11.81 -6.04 -3.24
CA THR A 36 -12.42 -6.70 -2.08
C THR A 36 -13.65 -7.53 -2.49
N HIS A 37 -14.51 -7.02 -3.37
CA HIS A 37 -15.69 -7.76 -3.85
C HIS A 37 -15.34 -8.89 -4.82
N LEU A 38 -14.23 -8.80 -5.57
CA LEU A 38 -13.77 -9.90 -6.43
C LEU A 38 -13.08 -11.01 -5.65
N VAL A 39 -12.29 -10.67 -4.63
CA VAL A 39 -11.46 -11.62 -3.87
C VAL A 39 -12.21 -12.18 -2.65
N TRP A 40 -13.09 -11.38 -2.03
CA TRP A 40 -13.74 -11.71 -0.77
C TRP A 40 -15.14 -11.10 -0.67
N ASP A 41 -16.14 -11.80 -1.22
CA ASP A 41 -17.55 -11.43 -1.11
C ASP A 41 -18.29 -12.33 -0.10
N ARG A 42 -17.84 -12.31 1.16
CA ARG A 42 -18.41 -13.14 2.24
C ARG A 42 -18.64 -12.31 3.50
N PRO A 43 -19.73 -11.53 3.57
CA PRO A 43 -20.03 -10.65 4.71
C PRO A 43 -20.40 -11.41 5.99
N GLY A 44 -20.67 -12.72 5.92
CA GLY A 44 -21.07 -13.54 7.06
C GLY A 44 -19.92 -14.17 7.85
N GLU A 45 -18.66 -13.94 7.48
CA GLU A 45 -17.52 -14.53 8.19
C GLU A 45 -17.10 -13.68 9.40
N TRP A 46 -16.79 -14.35 10.52
CA TRP A 46 -16.38 -13.73 11.78
C TRP A 46 -15.05 -14.32 12.27
N ILE A 47 -14.21 -13.48 12.86
CA ILE A 47 -12.92 -13.85 13.46
C ILE A 47 -12.89 -13.29 14.88
N ALA A 48 -12.77 -14.18 15.88
CA ALA A 48 -12.66 -13.80 17.30
C ALA A 48 -13.75 -12.82 17.80
N GLY A 49 -14.98 -12.95 17.29
CA GLY A 49 -16.11 -12.08 17.66
C GLY A 49 -16.20 -10.76 16.90
N TRP A 50 -15.35 -10.54 15.89
CA TRP A 50 -15.38 -9.38 15.00
C TRP A 50 -15.72 -9.82 13.57
N PRO A 51 -16.39 -8.98 12.76
CA PRO A 51 -16.56 -9.28 11.34
C PRO A 51 -15.20 -9.44 10.66
N ALA A 52 -14.98 -10.58 9.98
CA ALA A 52 -13.69 -10.95 9.40
C ALA A 52 -13.15 -9.87 8.47
N PHE A 53 -14.05 -9.23 7.72
CA PHE A 53 -13.73 -8.12 6.82
C PHE A 53 -12.96 -6.99 7.51
N PHE A 54 -13.42 -6.54 8.69
CA PHE A 54 -12.75 -5.45 9.41
C PHE A 54 -11.39 -5.87 9.98
N VAL A 55 -11.27 -7.12 10.42
CA VAL A 55 -9.99 -7.66 10.92
C VAL A 55 -8.96 -7.70 9.79
N VAL A 56 -9.34 -8.20 8.61
CA VAL A 56 -8.47 -8.24 7.43
C VAL A 56 -8.10 -6.82 6.99
N LEU A 57 -9.07 -5.92 6.92
CA LEU A 57 -8.83 -4.54 6.52
C LEU A 57 -7.90 -3.80 7.50
N PHE A 58 -8.01 -4.07 8.81
CA PHE A 58 -7.09 -3.56 9.81
C PHE A 58 -5.65 -4.01 9.57
N LEU A 59 -5.43 -5.29 9.22
CA LEU A 59 -4.10 -5.81 8.90
C LEU A 59 -3.53 -5.16 7.64
N ILE A 60 -4.36 -4.98 6.60
CA ILE A 60 -3.95 -4.33 5.35
C ILE A 60 -3.56 -2.86 5.61
N TYR A 61 -4.36 -2.11 6.35
CA TYR A 61 -4.02 -0.72 6.72
C TYR A 61 -2.76 -0.64 7.57
N SER A 62 -2.58 -1.57 8.52
CA SER A 62 -1.36 -1.65 9.32
C SER A 62 -0.14 -1.92 8.44
N ALA A 63 -0.27 -2.76 7.41
CA ALA A 63 0.79 -3.00 6.44
C ALA A 63 1.10 -1.74 5.60
N LEU A 64 0.09 -0.98 5.16
CA LEU A 64 0.30 0.30 4.46
C LEU A 64 1.07 1.29 5.33
N VAL A 65 0.67 1.45 6.60
CA VAL A 65 1.42 2.28 7.57
C VAL A 65 2.84 1.74 7.74
N GLY A 66 3.01 0.43 7.82
CA GLY A 66 4.33 -0.21 7.88
C GLY A 66 5.23 0.14 6.70
N VAL A 67 4.69 0.16 5.47
CA VAL A 67 5.43 0.59 4.27
C VAL A 67 5.86 2.06 4.40
N LEU A 68 4.96 2.94 4.86
CA LEU A 68 5.28 4.37 5.04
C LEU A 68 6.34 4.60 6.14
N LEU A 69 6.25 3.88 7.25
CA LEU A 69 7.25 3.95 8.31
C LEU A 69 8.60 3.39 7.82
N TRP A 70 8.57 2.35 7.00
CA TRP A 70 9.77 1.78 6.40
C TRP A 70 10.43 2.73 5.41
N THR A 71 9.68 3.40 4.53
CA THR A 71 10.23 4.42 3.63
C THR A 71 10.82 5.60 4.39
N LEU A 72 10.10 6.09 5.40
CA LEU A 72 10.57 7.16 6.28
C LEU A 72 11.92 6.79 6.93
N ARG A 73 12.05 5.56 7.44
CA ARG A 73 13.31 5.06 8.01
C ARG A 73 14.44 4.92 7.00
N LYS A 74 14.13 4.66 5.74
CA LYS A 74 15.10 4.56 4.65
C LYS A 74 15.48 5.91 4.05
N GLY A 75 14.72 6.98 4.33
CA GLY A 75 14.94 8.32 3.78
C GLY A 75 14.73 8.38 2.26
N VAL A 76 13.78 7.59 1.74
CA VAL A 76 13.46 7.47 0.31
C VAL A 76 12.04 7.85 -0.02
#